data_AF-A0A3R7AVY6-F1
#
_entry.id   AF-A0A3R7AVY6-F1
#
_cell.length_a   1.000
_cell.length_b   1.000
_cell.length_c   1.000
_cell.angle_alpha   90.00
_cell.angle_beta   90.00
_cell.angle_gamma   90.00
#
_symmetry.space_group_name_H-M   'P 1'
#
loop_
_entity.id
_entity.type
_entity.pdbx_description
1 polymer ?
#
loop_
_entity_poly.entity_id
_entity_poly.type
_entity_poly.pdbx_seq_one_letter_code
_entity_poly.pdbx_strand_id
1 'polypeptide(L)' 'FEFVKTLPKTRSGKIVRRMLRAKELGLPIGDVSTLEE' A
#
# COMPACT_ATOMS: atom_id res chain seq x y z
N PHE A 1 -10.90 -9.97 -9.77
CA PHE A 1 -10.78 -8.54 -9.43
C PHE A 1 -11.28 -8.34 -8.03
N GLU A 2 -10.45 -7.79 -7.15
CA GLU A 2 -10.81 -7.50 -5.77
C GLU A 2 -11.00 -5.99 -5.63
N PHE A 3 -12.21 -5.55 -5.28
CA PHE A 3 -12.48 -4.15 -5.00
C PHE A 3 -12.17 -3.86 -3.54
N VAL A 4 -11.12 -3.08 -3.30
CA VAL A 4 -10.75 -2.64 -1.96
C VAL A 4 -11.48 -1.35 -1.59
N LYS A 5 -11.98 -1.30 -0.35
CA LYS A 5 -12.72 -0.13 0.17
C LYS A 5 -11.84 1.12 0.29
N THR A 6 -10.54 0.93 0.53
CA THR A 6 -9.58 2.00 0.75
C THR A 6 -8.25 1.69 0.10
N LEU A 7 -7.55 2.74 -0.35
CA LEU A 7 -6.19 2.64 -0.86
C LEU A 7 -5.19 2.93 0.28
N PRO A 8 -4.08 2.19 0.35
CA PRO A 8 -3.03 2.45 1.33
C PRO A 8 -2.38 3.81 1.09
N LYS A 9 -2.43 4.68 2.11
CA LYS A 9 -1.91 6.05 2.08
C LYS A 9 -1.01 6.30 3.29
N THR A 10 -0.05 7.20 3.12
CA THR A 10 0.78 7.73 4.21
C THR A 10 0.03 8.78 5.03
N ARG A 11 0.59 9.20 6.18
CA ARG A 11 0.11 10.34 6.98
C ARG A 11 -0.07 11.67 6.26
N SER A 12 0.64 11.85 5.14
CA SER A 12 0.49 13.04 4.29
C SER A 12 -0.48 12.82 3.11
N GLY A 13 -1.28 11.75 3.12
CA GLY A 13 -2.25 11.41 2.08
C GLY A 13 -1.69 10.81 0.79
N LYS A 14 -0.36 10.60 0.69
CA LYS A 14 0.27 10.01 -0.51
C LYS A 14 -0.06 8.52 -0.63
N ILE A 15 -0.49 8.10 -1.81
CA ILE A 15 -0.77 6.68 -2.11
C ILE A 15 0.55 5.90 -2.20
N VAL A 16 0.67 4.82 -1.43
CA VAL A 16 1.89 3.99 -1.40
C VAL A 16 1.87 2.96 -2.52
N ARG A 17 2.04 3.42 -3.77
CA ARG A 17 2.01 2.55 -4.97
C ARG A 17 3.05 1.43 -4.95
N ARG A 18 4.17 1.62 -4.24
CA ARG A 18 5.20 0.58 -4.02
C ARG A 18 4.61 -0.68 -3.38
N MET A 19 3.76 -0.50 -2.37
CA MET A 19 3.10 -1.62 -1.68
C MET A 19 2.14 -2.35 -2.60
N LEU A 20 1.32 -1.61 -3.36
CA LEU A 20 0.42 -2.21 -4.34
C LEU A 20 1.20 -3.04 -5.37
N ARG A 21 2.31 -2.51 -5.89
CA ARG A 21 3.19 -3.23 -6.82
C ARG A 21 3.83 -4.46 -6.17
N ALA A 22 4.29 -4.37 -4.93
CA ALA A 22 4.88 -5.50 -4.23
C ALA A 22 3.85 -6.63 -4.00
N LYS A 23 2.60 -6.28 -3.65
CA LYS A 23 1.49 -7.24 -3.51
C LYS A 23 1.21 -7.97 -4.82
N GLU A 24 1.11 -7.24 -5.93
CA GLU A 24 0.87 -7.84 -7.27
C GLU A 24 2.04 -8.70 -7.76
N LEU A 25 3.27 -8.30 -7.45
CA LEU A 25 4.48 -9.03 -7.88
C LEU A 25 4.90 -10.15 -6.90
N GLY A 26 4.18 -10.35 -5.78
CA GLY A 26 4.57 -11.31 -4.74
C GLY A 26 5.89 -10.97 -4.03
N LEU A 27 6.32 -9.71 -4.09
CA LEU A 27 7.56 -9.22 -3.49
C LEU A 27 7.31 -8.78 -2.04
N PRO A 28 8.36 -8.78 -1.19
CA PRO A 28 8.24 -8.28 0.17
C PRO A 28 7.83 -6.80 0.16
N ILE A 29 6.74 -6.48 0.84
CA ILE A 29 6.18 -5.13 0.94
C ILE A 29 7.17 -4.16 1.63
N GLY A 30 8.10 -4.69 2.42
CA GLY A 30 9.06 -3.90 3.19
C GLY A 30 8.38 -3.16 4.34
N ASP A 31 9.02 -2.09 4.83
CA ASP A 31 8.48 -1.34 5.97
C ASP A 31 7.17 -0.60 5.63
N VAL A 32 6.18 -0.79 6.50
CA VAL A 32 4.81 -0.26 6.43
C VAL A 32 4.50 0.72 7.55
N SER A 33 5.49 1.06 8.39
CA SER A 33 5.39 1.98 9.52
C SER A 33 4.85 3.39 9.19
N THR A 34 4.80 3.76 7.90
CA THR A 34 4.36 5.07 7.42
C THR A 34 2.90 5.12 6.98
N LEU A 35 2.20 3.98 6.94
CA LEU A 35 0.79 3.91 6.58
C LEU A 35 -0.09 4.45 7.72
N GLU A 36 -1.15 5.17 7.36
CA GLU A 36 -2.26 5.44 8.29
C GLU A 36 -3.26 4.28 8.26
N GLU A 37 -3.91 4.05 9.41
CA GLU A 37 -5.09 3.19 9.56
C GLU A 37 -6.25 3.65 8.67
#